data_AF-A0A1I4LH67-F1
#
_entry.id   AF-A0A1I4LH67-F1
#
_cell.length_a   1.000
_cell.length_b   1.000
_cell.length_c   1.000
_cell.angle_alpha   90.00
_cell.angle_beta   90.00
_cell.angle_gamma   90.00
#
_symmetry.space_group_name_H-M   'P 1'
#
loop_
_entity.id
_entity.type
_entity.pdbx_description
1 polymer ?
#
loop_
_entity_poly.entity_id
_entity_poly.type
_entity_poly.pdbx_seq_one_letter_code
_entity_poly.pdbx_strand_id
1 'polypeptide(L)'
;MKKDSKPRLLLALTLALGVVISGCAGYGTGGQDMGDDALTEGARAQFDCANRNGNEFIESAELVFLVQCGVREGQRCGDIPDEMSEQPSSREQFRQGRRLLDIMDLNKDQKISKLEFRAFCNSQGG
;
A
#
# COMPACT_ATOMS: atom_id res chain seq x y z
N MET A 1 -20.09 -36.49 43.14
CA MET A 1 -20.54 -35.08 43.28
C MET A 1 -20.01 -34.51 44.58
N LYS A 2 -19.04 -33.58 44.52
CA LYS A 2 -18.84 -32.48 45.46
C LYS A 2 -17.90 -31.49 44.78
N LYS A 3 -18.41 -30.29 44.55
CA LYS A 3 -17.75 -29.12 43.95
C LYS A 3 -17.02 -28.39 45.07
N ASP A 4 -15.77 -28.00 44.85
CA ASP A 4 -15.18 -26.86 45.56
C ASP A 4 -14.46 -25.97 44.54
N SER A 5 -14.96 -24.74 44.43
CA SER A 5 -14.55 -23.71 43.49
C SER A 5 -13.80 -22.61 44.25
N LYS A 6 -12.54 -22.32 43.84
CA LYS A 6 -11.91 -20.99 43.58
C LYS A 6 -11.91 -19.93 44.73
N PRO A 7 -11.21 -18.77 44.63
CA PRO A 7 -9.96 -18.38 43.94
C PRO A 7 -9.04 -17.44 44.80
N ARG A 8 -8.00 -16.87 44.16
CA ARG A 8 -7.33 -15.57 44.43
C ARG A 8 -6.41 -15.42 45.66
N LEU A 9 -5.13 -15.10 45.42
CA LEU A 9 -4.43 -13.83 45.78
C LEU A 9 -2.91 -14.00 45.50
N LEU A 10 -2.34 -13.38 44.47
CA LEU A 10 -1.71 -12.05 44.40
C LEU A 10 -0.18 -12.06 44.64
N LEU A 11 0.49 -11.38 43.70
CA LEU A 11 1.69 -10.54 43.86
C LEU A 11 2.99 -11.21 44.31
N ALA A 12 3.88 -11.42 43.34
CA ALA A 12 5.29 -11.10 43.53
C ALA A 12 5.76 -10.24 42.35
N LEU A 13 5.63 -8.93 42.55
CA LEU A 13 6.06 -7.85 41.67
C LEU A 13 7.59 -7.71 41.82
N THR A 14 8.37 -8.33 40.92
CA THR A 14 9.83 -8.11 40.90
C THR A 14 10.15 -6.87 40.09
N LEU A 15 10.32 -5.76 40.82
CA LEU A 15 10.93 -4.51 40.37
C LEU A 15 12.46 -4.69 40.35
N ALA A 16 13.10 -4.60 39.19
CA ALA A 16 14.55 -4.37 39.07
C ALA A 16 14.80 -3.63 37.76
N LEU A 17 14.82 -2.30 37.82
CA LEU A 17 16.00 -1.43 37.93
C LEU A 17 16.73 -1.31 36.57
N GLY A 18 16.69 -0.08 36.06
CA GLY A 18 16.99 0.25 34.67
C GLY A 18 18.45 0.11 34.27
N VAL A 19 18.62 -0.06 32.96
CA VAL A 19 19.86 0.20 32.25
C VAL A 19 19.52 1.26 31.21
N VAL A 20 19.84 2.51 31.54
CA VAL A 20 19.88 3.62 30.58
C VAL A 20 21.25 3.55 29.93
N ILE A 21 21.33 3.08 28.68
CA ILE A 21 22.50 3.31 27.84
C ILE A 21 22.11 4.44 26.89
N SER A 22 22.46 5.65 27.30
CA SER A 22 22.62 6.79 26.40
C SER A 22 23.90 6.60 25.59
N GLY A 23 23.77 6.58 24.26
CA GLY A 23 24.91 6.64 23.35
C GLY A 23 24.43 6.89 21.93
N CYS A 24 24.41 8.16 21.54
CA CYS A 24 24.08 8.63 20.19
C CYS A 24 25.39 9.09 19.53
N ALA A 25 25.76 8.52 18.38
CA ALA A 25 26.52 9.12 17.27
C ALA A 25 27.07 8.00 16.36
N GLY A 26 26.66 8.03 15.09
CA GLY A 26 26.80 6.93 14.15
C GLY A 26 28.12 6.85 13.38
N TYR A 27 28.30 5.67 12.78
CA TYR A 27 28.86 5.38 11.45
C TYR A 27 28.01 4.16 11.01
N GLY A 28 27.12 4.24 10.03
CA GLY A 28 27.50 4.51 8.64
C GLY A 28 28.02 3.24 7.96
N THR A 29 27.32 2.11 8.05
CA THR A 29 27.46 1.00 7.10
C THR A 29 26.09 0.77 6.49
N GLY A 30 25.91 1.35 5.31
CA GLY A 30 24.66 1.47 4.60
C GLY A 30 23.88 0.17 4.61
N GLY A 31 22.66 0.24 5.18
CA GLY A 31 21.58 -0.57 4.66
C GLY A 31 21.59 -0.35 3.15
N GLN A 32 21.75 -1.45 2.42
CA GLN A 32 21.82 -1.40 0.97
C GLN A 32 20.61 -0.63 0.48
N ASP A 33 20.89 0.56 -0.06
CA ASP A 33 19.99 1.33 -0.88
C ASP A 33 19.45 0.35 -1.94
N MET A 34 18.21 -0.09 -1.78
CA MET A 34 17.46 -0.62 -2.91
C MET A 34 17.23 0.59 -3.81
N GLY A 35 18.19 0.84 -4.69
CA GLY A 35 18.37 2.10 -5.40
C GLY A 35 17.05 2.67 -5.92
N ASP A 36 16.81 3.94 -5.58
CA ASP A 36 16.13 5.00 -6.33
C ASP A 36 15.01 4.63 -7.33
N ASP A 37 14.20 3.62 -7.04
CA ASP A 37 12.91 3.36 -7.67
C ASP A 37 11.80 3.73 -6.69
N ALA A 38 11.75 4.99 -6.25
CA ALA A 38 10.58 5.50 -5.54
C ALA A 38 9.48 5.85 -6.54
N LEU A 39 8.21 5.61 -6.20
CA LEU A 39 7.11 6.21 -6.94
C LEU A 39 7.32 7.73 -7.00
N THR A 40 7.10 8.32 -8.18
CA THR A 40 6.98 9.78 -8.28
C THR A 40 5.86 10.26 -7.35
N GLU A 41 5.92 11.51 -6.89
CA GLU A 41 4.89 12.07 -6.00
C GLU A 41 3.48 11.92 -6.61
N GLY A 42 3.34 12.17 -7.91
CA GLY A 42 2.10 11.95 -8.65
C GLY A 42 1.65 10.49 -8.63
N ALA A 43 2.52 9.54 -8.97
CA ALA A 43 2.16 8.12 -8.98
C ALA A 43 1.79 7.61 -7.58
N ARG A 44 2.46 8.11 -6.54
CA ARG A 44 2.10 7.84 -5.14
C ARG A 44 0.70 8.38 -4.83
N ALA A 45 0.40 9.63 -5.20
CA ALA A 45 -0.91 10.23 -5.00
C ALA A 45 -2.03 9.44 -5.71
N GLN A 46 -1.76 8.88 -6.89
CA GLN A 46 -2.71 8.02 -7.61
C GLN A 46 -2.99 6.72 -6.85
N PHE A 47 -1.95 6.06 -6.34
CA PHE A 47 -2.11 4.84 -5.53
C PHE A 47 -2.91 5.13 -4.25
N ASP A 48 -2.51 6.17 -3.52
CA ASP A 48 -3.15 6.56 -2.25
C ASP A 48 -4.60 7.03 -2.49
N CYS A 49 -4.92 7.62 -3.65
CA CYS A 49 -6.28 7.96 -4.05
C CYS A 49 -7.15 6.71 -4.33
N ALA A 50 -6.57 5.67 -4.95
CA ALA A 50 -7.28 4.46 -5.33
C ALA A 50 -7.50 3.49 -4.16
N ASN A 51 -6.54 3.41 -3.23
CA ASN A 51 -6.62 2.66 -1.98
C ASN A 51 -7.49 3.41 -0.95
N ARG A 52 -8.80 3.23 -1.02
CA ARG A 52 -9.79 3.99 -0.23
C ARG A 52 -9.84 3.57 1.23
N ASN A 53 -9.59 2.30 1.51
CA ASN A 53 -9.61 1.78 2.88
C ASN A 53 -8.26 1.95 3.60
N GLY A 54 -7.20 2.33 2.89
CA GLY A 54 -5.87 2.59 3.45
C GLY A 54 -5.10 1.33 3.85
N ASN A 55 -5.45 0.15 3.33
CA ASN A 55 -4.86 -1.12 3.77
C ASN A 55 -3.57 -1.53 3.03
N GLU A 56 -3.01 -0.61 2.23
CA GLU A 56 -1.81 -0.77 1.40
C GLU A 56 -1.98 -1.66 0.16
N PHE A 57 -3.21 -2.03 -0.17
CA PHE A 57 -3.57 -2.76 -1.37
C PHE A 57 -4.74 -2.09 -2.08
N ILE A 58 -4.87 -2.34 -3.37
CA ILE A 58 -6.06 -1.98 -4.14
C ILE A 58 -6.79 -3.28 -4.46
N GLU A 59 -7.97 -3.45 -3.88
CA GLU A 59 -8.75 -4.68 -4.01
C GLU A 59 -9.79 -4.59 -5.14
N SER A 60 -10.44 -5.72 -5.43
CA SER A 60 -11.48 -5.80 -6.46
C SER A 60 -12.61 -4.77 -6.29
N ALA A 61 -12.96 -4.39 -5.06
CA ALA A 61 -13.98 -3.36 -4.79
C ALA A 61 -13.53 -1.93 -5.14
N GLU A 62 -12.22 -1.71 -5.26
CA GLU A 62 -11.61 -0.39 -5.41
C GLU A 62 -11.15 -0.10 -6.85
N LEU A 63 -11.32 -1.06 -7.76
CA LEU A 63 -10.83 -0.95 -9.14
C LEU A 63 -11.46 0.21 -9.93
N VAL A 64 -12.67 0.65 -9.56
CA VAL A 64 -13.27 1.86 -10.14
C VAL A 64 -12.37 3.08 -9.85
N PHE A 65 -11.79 3.14 -8.66
CA PHE A 65 -10.98 4.28 -8.22
C PHE A 65 -9.62 4.36 -8.90
N LEU A 66 -9.03 3.25 -9.37
CA LEU A 66 -7.83 3.30 -10.22
C LEU A 66 -8.02 4.28 -11.37
N VAL A 67 -9.12 4.14 -12.10
CA VAL A 67 -9.42 4.96 -13.27
C VAL A 67 -9.81 6.39 -12.87
N GLN A 68 -10.58 6.56 -11.79
CA GLN A 68 -10.94 7.89 -11.28
C GLN A 68 -9.74 8.69 -10.79
N CYS A 69 -8.73 7.99 -10.26
CA CYS A 69 -7.48 8.56 -9.81
C CYS A 69 -6.46 8.74 -10.94
N GLY A 70 -6.89 8.59 -12.21
CA GLY A 70 -6.05 8.89 -13.38
C GLY A 70 -5.11 7.77 -13.81
N VAL A 71 -5.25 6.55 -13.28
CA VAL A 71 -4.46 5.39 -13.72
C VAL A 71 -5.08 4.82 -14.99
N ARG A 72 -4.30 4.73 -16.06
CA ARG A 72 -4.74 4.18 -17.35
C ARG A 72 -3.68 3.29 -17.97
N GLU A 73 -4.14 2.37 -18.80
CA GLU A 73 -3.30 1.56 -19.68
C GLU A 73 -2.69 2.47 -20.76
N GLY A 74 -1.37 2.38 -20.95
CA GLY A 74 -0.64 3.16 -21.95
C GLY A 74 -0.43 4.63 -21.61
N GLN A 75 -0.76 5.04 -20.38
CA GLN A 75 -0.47 6.38 -19.86
C GLN A 75 0.52 6.31 -18.69
N ARG A 76 1.51 7.20 -18.73
CA ARG A 76 2.48 7.38 -17.64
C ARG A 76 1.78 7.73 -16.33
N CYS A 77 2.16 7.06 -15.24
CA CYS A 77 1.65 7.40 -13.91
C CYS A 77 2.10 8.80 -13.47
N GLY A 78 1.26 9.46 -12.69
CA GLY A 78 1.47 10.81 -12.18
C GLY A 78 1.00 11.92 -13.12
N ASP A 79 0.76 11.62 -14.39
CA ASP A 79 0.12 12.55 -15.32
C ASP A 79 -1.40 12.37 -15.22
N ILE A 80 -2.13 13.42 -14.85
CA ILE A 80 -3.60 13.45 -14.90
C ILE A 80 -3.97 14.43 -16.02
N PRO A 81 -4.61 14.01 -17.12
CA PRO A 81 -4.96 14.91 -18.20
C PRO A 81 -6.01 15.92 -17.72
N ASP A 82 -5.79 17.21 -17.99
CA ASP A 82 -6.68 18.30 -17.58
C ASP A 82 -8.08 18.23 -18.24
N GLU A 83 -8.20 17.51 -19.35
CA GLU A 83 -9.45 17.37 -20.11
C GLU A 83 -9.95 15.92 -20.10
N MET A 84 -10.73 15.57 -19.07
CA MET A 84 -11.65 14.44 -19.17
C MET A 84 -13.02 14.95 -19.62
N SER A 85 -13.16 15.25 -20.92
CA SER A 85 -14.40 15.79 -21.49
C SER A 85 -15.59 14.82 -21.44
N GLU A 86 -15.38 13.56 -21.03
CA GLU A 86 -16.43 12.63 -20.64
C GLU A 86 -15.85 11.61 -19.65
N GLN A 87 -16.32 11.61 -18.40
CA GLN A 87 -15.96 10.53 -17.49
C GLN A 87 -16.70 9.26 -17.92
N PRO A 88 -15.99 8.13 -18.16
CA PRO A 88 -16.65 6.87 -18.49
C PRO A 88 -17.61 6.46 -17.36
N SER A 89 -18.69 5.76 -17.69
CA SER A 89 -19.61 5.24 -16.68
C SER A 89 -18.88 4.38 -15.63
N SER A 90 -19.40 4.26 -14.40
CA SER A 90 -18.79 3.43 -13.36
C SER A 90 -18.58 1.97 -13.79
N ARG A 91 -19.45 1.44 -14.66
CA ARG A 91 -19.30 0.10 -15.24
C ARG A 91 -18.08 0.00 -16.14
N GLU A 92 -17.83 1.00 -16.96
CA GLU A 92 -16.68 1.04 -17.85
C GLU A 92 -15.39 1.32 -17.07
N GLN A 93 -15.44 2.18 -16.05
CA GLN A 93 -14.34 2.37 -15.09
C GLN A 93 -13.97 1.06 -14.39
N PHE A 94 -14.95 0.30 -13.91
CA PHE A 94 -14.71 -1.01 -13.30
C PHE A 94 -14.06 -1.99 -14.29
N ARG A 95 -14.55 -2.03 -15.54
CA ARG A 95 -13.98 -2.90 -16.58
C ARG A 95 -12.53 -2.52 -16.89
N GLN A 96 -12.24 -1.23 -16.97
CA GLN A 96 -10.86 -0.72 -17.12
C GLN A 96 -9.99 -1.09 -15.92
N GLY A 97 -10.50 -0.89 -14.70
CA GLY A 97 -9.81 -1.28 -13.47
C GLY A 97 -9.53 -2.79 -13.40
N ARG A 98 -10.44 -3.64 -13.88
CA ARG A 98 -10.19 -5.10 -14.02
C ARG A 98 -9.04 -5.40 -14.96
N ARG A 99 -8.93 -4.72 -16.10
CA ARG A 99 -7.80 -4.89 -17.02
C ARG A 99 -6.49 -4.46 -16.37
N LEU A 100 -6.50 -3.34 -15.65
CA LEU A 100 -5.35 -2.87 -14.88
C LEU A 100 -4.94 -3.89 -13.80
N LEU A 101 -5.89 -4.49 -13.08
CA LEU A 101 -5.59 -5.58 -12.16
C LEU A 101 -4.90 -6.74 -12.89
N ASP A 102 -5.43 -7.19 -14.02
CA ASP A 102 -4.85 -8.32 -14.77
C ASP A 102 -3.40 -8.05 -15.24
N ILE A 103 -3.07 -6.78 -15.50
CA ILE A 103 -1.74 -6.30 -15.91
C ILE A 103 -0.80 -6.15 -14.70
N MET A 104 -1.26 -5.53 -13.61
CA MET A 104 -0.41 -5.15 -12.47
C MET A 104 -0.23 -6.27 -11.45
N ASP A 105 -1.24 -7.13 -11.26
CA ASP A 105 -1.21 -8.25 -10.32
C ASP A 105 -0.21 -9.30 -10.82
N LEU A 106 1.04 -9.19 -10.36
CA LEU A 106 2.15 -10.03 -10.82
C LEU A 106 2.12 -11.38 -10.11
N ASN A 107 1.67 -11.40 -8.85
CA ASN A 107 1.63 -12.61 -8.02
C ASN A 107 0.29 -13.39 -8.11
N LYS A 108 -0.71 -12.83 -8.79
CA LYS A 108 -2.06 -13.37 -9.02
C LYS A 108 -2.91 -13.53 -7.76
N ASP A 109 -2.76 -12.62 -6.80
CA ASP A 109 -3.53 -12.62 -5.54
C ASP A 109 -4.81 -11.76 -5.57
N GLN A 110 -5.19 -11.25 -6.75
CA GLN A 110 -6.40 -10.45 -6.99
C GLN A 110 -6.43 -9.08 -6.27
N LYS A 111 -5.26 -8.56 -5.91
CA LYS A 111 -5.07 -7.21 -5.40
C LYS A 111 -3.80 -6.61 -6.01
N ILE A 112 -3.66 -5.29 -5.89
CA ILE A 112 -2.48 -4.58 -6.39
C ILE A 112 -1.75 -4.00 -5.19
N SER A 113 -0.54 -4.49 -4.93
CA SER A 113 0.35 -3.90 -3.94
C SER A 113 1.01 -2.62 -4.47
N LYS A 114 1.53 -1.80 -3.55
CA LYS A 114 2.31 -0.61 -3.93
C LYS A 114 3.54 -0.93 -4.79
N LEU A 115 4.15 -2.10 -4.59
CA LEU A 115 5.31 -2.57 -5.37
C LEU A 115 4.92 -2.92 -6.81
N GLU A 116 3.78 -3.60 -6.98
CA GLU A 116 3.23 -3.93 -8.30
C GLU A 116 2.79 -2.70 -9.07
N PHE A 117 2.11 -1.78 -8.37
CA PHE A 117 1.75 -0.48 -8.92
C PHE A 117 2.99 0.28 -9.40
N ARG A 118 4.06 0.30 -8.60
CA ARG A 118 5.35 0.89 -8.99
C ARG A 118 5.93 0.22 -10.23
N ALA A 119 5.96 -1.12 -10.27
CA ALA A 119 6.49 -1.85 -11.41
C ALA A 119 5.74 -1.49 -12.70
N PHE A 120 4.42 -1.35 -12.64
CA PHE A 120 3.60 -0.85 -13.73
C PHE A 120 3.93 0.59 -14.14
N CYS A 121 4.09 1.50 -13.17
CA CYS A 121 4.42 2.89 -13.50
C CYS A 121 5.79 3.03 -14.15
N ASN A 122 6.78 2.26 -13.70
CA ASN A 122 8.13 2.29 -14.25
C ASN A 122 8.21 1.66 -15.65
N SER A 123 7.36 0.67 -15.97
CA SER A 123 7.32 0.05 -17.31
C SER A 123 6.75 0.94 -18.41
N GLN A 124 6.06 2.03 -18.04
CA GLN A 124 5.47 3.00 -18.97
C GLN A 124 6.33 4.24 -19.22
N GLY A 125 7.48 4.37 -18.53
CA GLY A 125 8.37 5.52 -18.60
C GLY A 125 9.64 5.33 -19.44
N GLY A 126 9.69 4.30 -20.29
CA GLY A 126 10.83 3.97 -21.16
C GLY A 126 10.75 4.57 -22.55
#